data_AF-A0A067CPF5-F1
#
_entry.id   AF-A0A067CPF5-F1
#
_cell.length_a   1.000
_cell.length_b   1.000
_cell.length_c   1.000
_cell.angle_alpha   90.00
_cell.angle_beta   90.00
_cell.angle_gamma   90.00
#
_symmetry.space_group_name_H-M   'P 1'
#
loop_
_entity.id
_entity.type
_entity.pdbx_description
1 polymer ?
#
loop_
_entity_poly.entity_id
_entity_poly.type
_entity_poly.pdbx_seq_one_letter_code
_entity_poly.pdbx_strand_id
1 'polypeptide(L)'
;MEWFKTLFGFREKGLAYDEVQAKFEIVNETQLCSLTNGKTYDIGTFECLSLATLRDHAMCVGRLGHVRLTHAASKDVFLLHCDPRNRHATFQAASQFNCLEFAHPRARPEDGVTIYAHDMTQGPACAIAAGPGTVFRNYFASPDADQQGQRAASQINNLEDVEDMLDNERHQYFRVVNGYTDATNASLQRLNDVLETANTDDLENALKVGVHWNVEVPFQARYRPSSPSSDKQLVTQVYCSAISCGYSYASATAWAPFASLVLRASYEATLWAAIINASITGSTQVFLTVLGGGVFGNKTAWILDAIAVAVAKCHAFDLDVVIVHYMKVDKALVTALDKLLPIPGGIS
;
A
#
# COMPACT_ATOMS: atom_id res chain seq x y z
N MET A 1 -15.00 17.21 6.97
CA MET A 1 -15.31 16.07 6.09
C MET A 1 -15.61 14.90 7.00
N GLU A 2 -16.78 14.26 6.88
CA GLU A 2 -17.32 13.34 7.90
C GLU A 2 -17.49 11.90 7.38
N TRP A 3 -16.54 11.43 6.56
CA TRP A 3 -16.65 10.11 5.91
C TRP A 3 -16.89 8.98 6.92
N PHE A 4 -16.21 9.05 8.06
CA PHE A 4 -16.32 8.08 9.15
C PHE A 4 -17.75 8.05 9.72
N LYS A 5 -18.28 9.21 10.11
CA LYS A 5 -19.66 9.33 10.61
C LYS A 5 -20.68 8.89 9.58
N THR A 6 -20.45 9.20 8.30
CA THR A 6 -21.33 8.79 7.21
C THR A 6 -21.43 7.26 7.10
N LEU A 7 -20.34 6.52 7.31
CA LEU A 7 -20.35 5.06 7.28
C LEU A 7 -20.86 4.45 8.59
N PHE A 8 -20.38 4.94 9.74
CA PHE A 8 -20.52 4.23 11.02
C PHE A 8 -21.54 4.87 11.97
N GLY A 9 -22.09 6.03 11.64
CA GLY A 9 -23.16 6.67 12.40
C GLY A 9 -22.72 7.48 13.61
N PHE A 10 -21.43 7.51 13.95
CA PHE A 10 -20.88 8.31 15.05
C PHE A 10 -19.61 9.08 14.63
N ARG A 11 -19.24 10.09 15.42
CA ARG A 11 -17.97 10.81 15.25
C ARG A 11 -16.88 10.09 16.03
N GLU A 12 -15.75 9.82 15.39
CA GLU A 12 -14.57 9.27 16.05
C GLU A 12 -13.91 10.31 16.98
N LYS A 13 -13.79 11.56 16.50
CA LYS A 13 -13.17 12.65 17.24
C LYS A 13 -13.87 12.88 18.59
N GLY A 14 -13.09 12.86 19.66
CA GLY A 14 -13.53 13.11 21.02
C GLY A 14 -13.83 11.85 21.83
N LEU A 15 -13.73 10.66 21.22
CA LEU A 15 -13.78 9.37 21.90
C LEU A 15 -12.36 8.84 22.11
N ALA A 16 -12.16 8.06 23.17
CA ALA A 16 -10.92 7.31 23.37
C ALA A 16 -10.83 6.13 22.39
N TYR A 17 -9.61 5.66 22.09
CA TYR A 17 -9.38 4.56 21.14
C TYR A 17 -10.25 3.33 21.46
N ASP A 18 -10.27 2.88 22.72
CA ASP A 18 -11.03 1.69 23.12
C ASP A 18 -12.55 1.91 23.01
N GLU A 19 -13.03 3.14 23.22
CA GLU A 19 -14.44 3.49 23.03
C GLU A 19 -14.84 3.49 21.55
N VAL A 20 -13.92 3.82 20.65
CA VAL A 20 -14.13 3.70 19.20
C VAL A 20 -14.10 2.24 18.79
N GLN A 21 -13.09 1.48 19.21
CA GLN A 21 -12.94 0.06 18.91
C GLN A 21 -14.17 -0.74 19.35
N ALA A 22 -14.67 -0.51 20.57
CA ALA A 22 -15.84 -1.18 21.13
C ALA A 22 -17.18 -0.86 20.41
N LYS A 23 -17.19 0.07 19.45
CA LYS A 23 -18.37 0.35 18.59
C LYS A 23 -18.38 -0.49 17.32
N PHE A 24 -17.39 -1.35 17.14
CA PHE A 24 -17.25 -2.25 16.01
C PHE A 24 -17.15 -3.70 16.46
N GLU A 25 -17.61 -4.59 15.60
CA GLU A 25 -17.51 -6.03 15.78
C GLU A 25 -17.07 -6.67 14.46
N ILE A 26 -16.16 -7.64 14.53
CA ILE A 26 -15.80 -8.49 13.41
C ILE A 26 -16.76 -9.68 13.36
N VAL A 27 -17.48 -9.81 12.26
CA VAL A 27 -18.50 -10.84 12.05
C VAL A 27 -18.01 -11.77 10.94
N ASN A 28 -18.09 -13.09 11.16
CA ASN A 28 -17.68 -14.11 10.19
C ASN A 28 -16.25 -13.91 9.62
N GLU A 29 -15.35 -13.33 10.43
CA GLU A 29 -13.93 -13.03 10.11
C GLU A 29 -13.71 -12.00 8.99
N THR A 30 -14.70 -11.76 8.13
CA THR A 30 -14.57 -11.02 6.87
C THR A 30 -15.50 -9.82 6.76
N GLN A 31 -16.25 -9.51 7.83
CA GLN A 31 -17.17 -8.40 7.86
C GLN A 31 -16.94 -7.51 9.08
N LEU A 32 -17.06 -6.20 8.89
CA LEU A 32 -17.05 -5.20 9.96
C LEU A 32 -18.47 -4.68 10.18
N CYS A 33 -19.03 -4.93 11.37
CA CYS A 33 -20.31 -4.38 11.80
C CYS A 33 -20.08 -3.13 12.65
N SER A 34 -20.79 -2.05 12.34
CA SER A 34 -20.89 -0.90 13.25
C SER A 34 -22.08 -1.06 14.18
N LEU A 35 -21.81 -1.26 15.47
CA LEU A 35 -22.82 -1.46 16.50
C LEU A 35 -23.69 -0.21 16.74
N THR A 36 -23.24 0.96 16.27
CA THR A 36 -23.99 2.21 16.44
C THR A 36 -25.14 2.35 15.46
N ASN A 37 -24.97 1.93 14.19
CA ASN A 37 -25.99 2.09 13.15
C ASN A 37 -26.44 0.76 12.52
N GLY A 38 -25.89 -0.37 12.96
CA GLY A 38 -26.22 -1.72 12.50
C GLY A 38 -25.74 -2.04 11.09
N LYS A 39 -24.98 -1.16 10.43
CA LYS A 39 -24.46 -1.43 9.08
C LYS A 39 -23.28 -2.38 9.15
N THR A 40 -23.25 -3.31 8.18
CA THR A 40 -22.17 -4.29 8.02
C THR A 40 -21.53 -4.12 6.65
N TYR A 41 -20.21 -4.20 6.60
CA TYR A 41 -19.40 -4.03 5.40
C TYR A 41 -18.49 -5.24 5.21
N ASP A 42 -18.31 -5.70 3.97
CA ASP A 42 -17.32 -6.75 3.70
C ASP A 42 -15.93 -6.14 3.76
N ILE A 43 -15.09 -6.60 4.68
CA ILE A 43 -13.69 -6.21 4.74
C ILE A 43 -12.80 -7.23 4.03
N GLY A 44 -13.26 -8.47 3.83
CA GLY A 44 -12.44 -9.52 3.25
C GLY A 44 -11.32 -9.91 4.21
N THR A 45 -10.10 -10.13 3.70
CA THR A 45 -8.96 -10.55 4.53
C THR A 45 -7.78 -9.60 4.39
N PHE A 46 -7.01 -9.43 5.47
CA PHE A 46 -5.82 -8.59 5.49
C PHE A 46 -4.63 -9.37 6.02
N GLU A 47 -3.52 -9.34 5.27
CA GLU A 47 -2.30 -10.06 5.59
C GLU A 47 -1.07 -9.21 5.23
N CYS A 48 0.03 -9.40 5.96
CA CYS A 48 1.33 -8.80 5.63
C CYS A 48 2.20 -9.87 4.98
N LEU A 49 2.37 -9.80 3.66
CA LEU A 49 3.00 -10.86 2.87
C LEU A 49 4.34 -10.38 2.32
N SER A 50 5.36 -11.23 2.42
CA SER A 50 6.67 -10.94 1.85
C SER A 50 6.65 -11.02 0.32
N LEU A 51 7.57 -10.32 -0.33
CA LEU A 51 7.75 -10.39 -1.78
C LEU A 51 7.93 -11.84 -2.25
N ALA A 52 8.75 -12.63 -1.55
CA ALA A 52 8.97 -14.04 -1.88
C ALA A 52 7.65 -14.83 -1.83
N THR A 53 6.87 -14.66 -0.76
CA THR A 53 5.58 -15.36 -0.59
C THR A 53 4.60 -15.05 -1.72
N LEU A 54 4.50 -13.75 -2.09
CA LEU A 54 3.64 -13.31 -3.18
C LEU A 54 4.12 -13.86 -4.52
N ARG A 55 5.43 -13.81 -4.80
CA ARG A 55 6.02 -14.32 -6.03
C ARG A 55 5.76 -15.82 -6.19
N ASP A 56 6.06 -16.61 -5.16
CA ASP A 56 5.93 -18.07 -5.21
C ASP A 56 4.48 -18.50 -5.41
N HIS A 57 3.54 -17.85 -4.71
CA HIS A 57 2.12 -18.12 -4.90
C HIS A 57 1.65 -17.73 -6.31
N ALA A 58 1.99 -16.52 -6.77
CA ALA A 58 1.61 -16.04 -8.09
C ALA A 58 2.15 -16.93 -9.23
N MET A 59 3.36 -17.47 -9.10
CA MET A 59 3.93 -18.41 -10.08
C MET A 59 3.14 -19.71 -10.18
N CYS A 60 2.47 -20.13 -9.09
CA CYS A 60 1.67 -21.35 -9.06
C CYS A 60 0.28 -21.17 -9.68
N VAL A 61 -0.36 -20.02 -9.42
CA VAL A 61 -1.79 -19.79 -9.77
C VAL A 61 -1.98 -18.86 -10.97
N GLY A 62 -0.93 -18.13 -11.35
CA GLY A 62 -0.99 -17.08 -12.35
C GLY A 62 -1.31 -17.59 -13.74
N ARG A 63 -2.16 -16.86 -14.44
CA ARG A 63 -2.50 -17.15 -15.84
C ARG A 63 -1.44 -16.56 -16.77
N LEU A 64 -0.89 -17.40 -17.65
CA LEU A 64 0.03 -16.95 -18.69
C LEU A 64 -0.66 -16.03 -19.71
N GLY A 65 0.08 -15.04 -20.19
CA GLY A 65 -0.39 -14.02 -21.11
C GLY A 65 0.70 -13.00 -21.42
N HIS A 66 0.34 -11.72 -21.36
CA HIS A 66 1.28 -10.62 -21.50
C HIS A 66 0.82 -9.42 -20.67
N VAL A 67 1.78 -8.64 -20.18
CA VAL A 67 1.50 -7.36 -19.51
C VAL A 67 1.12 -6.31 -20.54
N ARG A 68 -0.01 -5.64 -20.32
CA ARG A 68 -0.44 -4.44 -21.04
C ARG A 68 -0.25 -3.24 -20.12
N LEU A 69 0.46 -2.22 -20.58
CA LEU A 69 0.71 -1.01 -19.80
C LEU A 69 0.00 0.19 -20.42
N THR A 70 -0.78 0.90 -19.61
CA THR A 70 -1.50 2.12 -20.01
C THR A 70 -1.32 3.22 -18.98
N HIS A 71 -1.64 4.45 -19.37
CA HIS A 71 -1.55 5.62 -18.49
C HIS A 71 -2.93 6.25 -18.33
N ALA A 72 -3.33 6.51 -17.09
CA ALA A 72 -4.59 7.18 -16.77
C ALA A 72 -4.35 8.42 -15.93
N ALA A 73 -5.05 9.52 -16.25
CA ALA A 73 -5.11 10.68 -15.38
C ALA A 73 -6.23 10.49 -14.35
N SER A 74 -5.93 10.73 -13.08
CA SER A 74 -6.93 10.77 -12.02
C SER A 74 -6.80 12.04 -11.21
N LYS A 75 -7.94 12.67 -10.93
CA LYS A 75 -8.01 13.79 -9.97
C LYS A 75 -8.07 13.29 -8.53
N ASP A 76 -8.55 12.06 -8.36
CA ASP A 76 -8.79 11.44 -7.06
C ASP A 76 -8.88 9.92 -7.21
N VAL A 77 -7.88 9.20 -6.72
CA VAL A 77 -7.85 7.73 -6.78
C VAL A 77 -9.02 7.09 -6.03
N PHE A 78 -9.62 7.80 -5.07
CA PHE A 78 -10.86 7.40 -4.41
C PHE A 78 -11.97 7.12 -5.43
N LEU A 79 -12.09 7.96 -6.46
CA LEU A 79 -13.15 7.81 -7.47
C LEU A 79 -12.89 6.63 -8.41
N LEU A 80 -11.62 6.23 -8.61
CA LEU A 80 -11.30 5.01 -9.35
C LEU A 80 -11.74 3.77 -8.60
N HIS A 81 -11.65 3.76 -7.26
CA HIS A 81 -12.16 2.66 -6.43
C HIS A 81 -13.69 2.54 -6.52
N CYS A 82 -14.39 3.68 -6.62
CA CYS A 82 -15.86 3.73 -6.72
C CYS A 82 -16.40 3.29 -8.08
N ASP A 83 -15.55 3.23 -9.13
CA ASP A 83 -15.98 2.94 -10.49
C ASP A 83 -16.33 1.44 -10.61
N PRO A 84 -17.59 1.07 -10.95
CA PRO A 84 -17.99 -0.33 -11.08
C PRO A 84 -17.19 -1.11 -12.14
N ARG A 85 -16.55 -0.42 -13.10
CA ARG A 85 -15.69 -1.06 -14.11
C ARG A 85 -14.40 -1.61 -13.51
N ASN A 86 -14.00 -1.11 -12.34
CA ASN A 86 -12.79 -1.53 -11.63
C ASN A 86 -13.13 -2.51 -10.51
N ARG A 87 -14.32 -3.15 -10.54
CA ARG A 87 -14.68 -4.20 -9.59
C ARG A 87 -13.65 -5.33 -9.66
N HIS A 88 -13.20 -5.75 -8.48
CA HIS A 88 -12.11 -6.70 -8.26
C HIS A 88 -10.73 -6.26 -8.76
N ALA A 89 -10.54 -5.01 -9.21
CA ALA A 89 -9.21 -4.53 -9.57
C ALA A 89 -8.30 -4.42 -8.33
N THR A 90 -7.00 -4.50 -8.57
CA THR A 90 -5.96 -4.28 -7.56
C THR A 90 -5.51 -2.82 -7.57
N PHE A 91 -5.38 -2.20 -6.40
CA PHE A 91 -4.91 -0.82 -6.26
C PHE A 91 -3.67 -0.79 -5.37
N GLN A 92 -2.56 -0.24 -5.90
CA GLN A 92 -1.42 0.12 -5.08
C GLN A 92 -1.76 1.37 -4.25
N ALA A 93 -1.73 1.25 -2.94
CA ALA A 93 -1.91 2.34 -2.01
C ALA A 93 -0.53 2.76 -1.45
N ALA A 94 -0.21 4.05 -1.60
CA ALA A 94 0.95 4.63 -0.91
C ALA A 94 0.65 4.67 0.59
N SER A 95 1.43 3.93 1.37
CA SER A 95 1.25 3.74 2.80
C SER A 95 2.59 3.87 3.52
N GLN A 96 2.55 3.58 4.81
CA GLN A 96 3.68 3.52 5.72
C GLN A 96 3.95 2.04 6.04
N PHE A 97 5.09 1.73 6.66
CA PHE A 97 5.43 0.33 6.98
C PHE A 97 4.44 -0.34 7.95
N ASN A 98 3.59 0.42 8.63
CA ASN A 98 2.51 -0.08 9.49
C ASN A 98 1.14 -0.18 8.81
N CYS A 99 1.05 0.06 7.49
CA CYS A 99 -0.20 0.07 6.73
C CYS A 99 -1.24 1.12 7.19
N LEU A 100 -0.78 2.24 7.76
CA LEU A 100 -1.63 3.34 8.25
C LEU A 100 -1.22 4.70 7.66
N GLU A 101 -2.15 5.37 6.99
CA GLU A 101 -1.95 6.57 6.17
C GLU A 101 -1.93 7.89 6.97
N PHE A 102 -1.28 7.89 8.12
CA PHE A 102 -1.12 9.10 8.95
C PHE A 102 -0.12 10.07 8.31
N ALA A 103 -0.47 11.36 8.17
CA ALA A 103 0.32 12.36 7.43
C ALA A 103 1.69 12.75 8.04
N HIS A 104 1.99 12.34 9.28
CA HIS A 104 3.21 12.71 9.98
C HIS A 104 3.67 11.60 10.95
N PRO A 105 4.99 11.37 11.13
CA PRO A 105 5.55 10.37 12.06
C PRO A 105 5.24 10.59 13.55
N ARG A 106 4.48 11.64 13.90
CA ARG A 106 4.06 11.92 15.29
C ARG A 106 2.62 11.49 15.56
N ALA A 107 1.86 11.26 14.49
CA ALA A 107 0.52 10.74 14.62
C ALA A 107 0.61 9.25 14.93
N ARG A 108 -0.35 8.79 15.72
CA ARG A 108 -0.42 7.45 16.28
C ARG A 108 -1.77 6.83 15.95
N PRO A 109 -1.91 5.50 15.98
CA PRO A 109 -3.19 4.83 15.78
C PRO A 109 -4.34 5.37 16.66
N GLU A 110 -4.00 5.82 17.88
CA GLU A 110 -4.94 6.42 18.84
C GLU A 110 -5.50 7.78 18.42
N ASP A 111 -4.87 8.46 17.47
CA ASP A 111 -5.37 9.74 16.95
C ASP A 111 -6.55 9.56 15.97
N GLY A 112 -6.86 8.32 15.60
CA GLY A 112 -8.04 7.93 14.81
C GLY A 112 -7.86 8.15 13.30
N VAL A 113 -8.63 7.41 12.50
CA VAL A 113 -8.50 7.38 11.04
C VAL A 113 -9.29 8.47 10.33
N THR A 114 -10.25 9.13 10.99
CA THR A 114 -11.05 10.22 10.42
C THR A 114 -10.14 11.34 9.89
N ILE A 115 -8.99 11.56 10.54
CA ILE A 115 -8.06 12.63 10.21
C ILE A 115 -7.43 12.46 8.81
N TYR A 116 -7.50 11.27 8.23
CA TYR A 116 -7.03 11.00 6.86
C TYR A 116 -7.71 11.93 5.85
N ALA A 117 -8.92 12.43 6.15
CA ALA A 117 -9.64 13.36 5.28
C ALA A 117 -8.96 14.73 5.13
N HIS A 118 -7.98 15.05 5.99
CA HIS A 118 -7.19 16.27 5.93
C HIS A 118 -5.94 16.15 5.06
N ASP A 119 -5.57 14.93 4.68
CA ASP A 119 -4.46 14.66 3.79
C ASP A 119 -5.01 14.36 2.38
N MET A 120 -4.57 15.15 1.41
CA MET A 120 -5.03 15.09 0.02
C MET A 120 -4.11 14.26 -0.87
N THR A 121 -3.15 13.55 -0.28
CA THR A 121 -2.30 12.58 -0.99
C THR A 121 -3.07 11.30 -1.35
N GLN A 122 -2.46 10.45 -2.16
CA GLN A 122 -3.12 9.27 -2.74
C GLN A 122 -3.37 8.16 -1.72
N GLY A 123 -2.48 8.01 -0.72
CA GLY A 123 -2.62 7.01 0.34
C GLY A 123 -3.94 7.14 1.11
N PRO A 124 -4.16 8.28 1.78
CA PRO A 124 -5.42 8.58 2.47
C PRO A 124 -6.65 8.46 1.56
N ALA A 125 -6.55 8.83 0.28
CA ALA A 125 -7.65 8.66 -0.66
C ALA A 125 -7.99 7.18 -0.91
N CYS A 126 -6.99 6.30 -1.11
CA CYS A 126 -7.17 4.85 -1.19
C CYS A 126 -7.76 4.30 0.11
N ALA A 127 -7.19 4.66 1.26
CA ALA A 127 -7.63 4.21 2.58
C ALA A 127 -9.10 4.57 2.85
N ILE A 128 -9.49 5.83 2.59
CA ILE A 128 -10.87 6.24 2.85
C ILE A 128 -11.85 5.62 1.85
N ALA A 129 -11.43 5.32 0.61
CA ALA A 129 -12.29 4.64 -0.36
C ALA A 129 -12.79 3.30 0.17
N ALA A 130 -11.92 2.55 0.84
CA ALA A 130 -12.24 1.32 1.57
C ALA A 130 -12.28 1.57 3.09
N GLY A 131 -13.06 2.58 3.51
CA GLY A 131 -13.16 3.01 4.91
C GLY A 131 -13.32 1.89 5.95
N PRO A 132 -14.14 0.84 5.73
CA PRO A 132 -14.25 -0.30 6.64
C PRO A 132 -12.94 -1.06 6.81
N GLY A 133 -12.21 -1.31 5.71
CA GLY A 133 -10.88 -1.93 5.78
C GLY A 133 -9.84 -1.06 6.50
N THR A 134 -9.96 0.27 6.40
CA THR A 134 -9.10 1.20 7.15
C THR A 134 -9.38 1.16 8.64
N VAL A 135 -10.65 1.07 9.06
CA VAL A 135 -10.99 0.85 10.47
C VAL A 135 -10.43 -0.48 10.95
N PHE A 136 -10.55 -1.54 10.15
CA PHE A 136 -9.96 -2.84 10.47
C PHE A 136 -8.45 -2.75 10.71
N ARG A 137 -7.68 -2.15 9.78
CA ARG A 137 -6.22 -2.05 9.90
C ARG A 137 -5.76 -1.25 11.13
N ASN A 138 -6.51 -0.24 11.54
CA ASN A 138 -6.16 0.56 12.72
C ASN A 138 -6.60 -0.13 14.02
N TYR A 139 -7.84 -0.62 14.07
CA TYR A 139 -8.48 -1.04 15.32
C TYR A 139 -8.49 -2.56 15.55
N PHE A 140 -8.15 -3.39 14.56
CA PHE A 140 -8.23 -4.85 14.71
C PHE A 140 -6.98 -5.58 14.22
N ALA A 141 -6.32 -5.12 13.17
CA ALA A 141 -5.05 -5.70 12.74
C ALA A 141 -3.93 -5.41 13.76
N SER A 142 -3.10 -6.40 14.05
CA SER A 142 -2.04 -6.32 15.06
C SER A 142 -0.83 -7.13 14.60
N PRO A 143 0.41 -6.71 14.94
CA PRO A 143 1.60 -7.56 14.76
C PRO A 143 1.59 -8.79 15.68
N ASP A 144 0.90 -8.70 16.82
CA ASP A 144 0.76 -9.76 17.81
C ASP A 144 -0.66 -10.36 17.71
N ALA A 145 -0.75 -11.67 17.48
CA ALA A 145 -2.02 -12.39 17.35
C ALA A 145 -2.86 -12.35 18.64
N ASP A 146 -2.25 -12.13 19.80
CA ASP A 146 -2.94 -12.03 21.09
C ASP A 146 -3.47 -10.61 21.36
N GLN A 147 -3.15 -9.63 20.51
CA GLN A 147 -3.60 -8.24 20.63
C GLN A 147 -4.52 -7.84 19.48
N GLN A 148 -5.41 -6.89 19.74
CA GLN A 148 -6.29 -6.31 18.72
C GLN A 148 -5.94 -4.86 18.46
N GLY A 149 -5.73 -4.57 17.18
CA GLY A 149 -5.48 -3.23 16.68
C GLY A 149 -4.07 -2.72 16.94
N GLN A 150 -3.68 -1.73 16.17
CA GLN A 150 -2.38 -1.10 16.27
C GLN A 150 -2.44 0.01 17.33
N ARG A 151 -1.36 0.17 18.09
CA ARG A 151 -1.20 1.21 19.12
C ARG A 151 0.16 1.86 18.99
N ALA A 152 0.39 2.99 19.65
CA ALA A 152 1.68 3.66 19.65
C ALA A 152 2.86 2.74 20.05
N ALA A 153 2.60 1.76 20.92
CA ALA A 153 3.59 0.82 21.44
C ALA A 153 3.67 -0.53 20.68
N SER A 154 2.73 -0.81 19.77
CA SER A 154 2.65 -2.09 19.04
C SER A 154 2.02 -1.85 17.68
N GLN A 155 2.84 -1.87 16.62
CA GLN A 155 2.40 -1.60 15.25
C GLN A 155 2.99 -2.66 14.31
N ILE A 156 2.26 -2.91 13.24
CA ILE A 156 2.77 -3.68 12.12
C ILE A 156 4.04 -3.00 11.60
N ASN A 157 5.04 -3.79 11.23
CA ASN A 157 6.25 -3.29 10.60
C ASN A 157 6.62 -4.16 9.41
N ASN A 158 6.19 -3.74 8.22
CA ASN A 158 6.49 -4.44 6.98
C ASN A 158 7.98 -4.40 6.55
N LEU A 159 8.84 -3.74 7.33
CA LEU A 159 10.29 -3.76 7.16
C LEU A 159 11.00 -4.69 8.16
N GLU A 160 10.29 -5.32 9.10
CA GLU A 160 10.87 -6.05 10.23
C GLU A 160 11.86 -7.14 9.80
N ASP A 161 11.50 -8.00 8.85
CA ASP A 161 12.38 -9.09 8.39
C ASP A 161 13.65 -8.53 7.72
N VAL A 162 13.55 -7.38 7.05
CA VAL A 162 14.70 -6.67 6.47
C VAL A 162 15.57 -6.06 7.56
N GLU A 163 14.96 -5.51 8.61
CA GLU A 163 15.68 -4.98 9.78
C GLU A 163 16.46 -6.10 10.50
N ASP A 164 15.85 -7.26 10.66
CA ASP A 164 16.47 -8.44 11.28
C ASP A 164 17.65 -8.96 10.44
N MET A 165 17.47 -9.07 9.12
CA MET A 165 18.55 -9.49 8.21
C MET A 165 19.73 -8.52 8.21
N LEU A 166 19.48 -7.24 8.44
CA LEU A 166 20.52 -6.22 8.56
C LEU A 166 21.11 -6.12 9.97
N ASP A 167 20.61 -6.87 10.96
CA ASP A 167 20.92 -6.70 12.39
C ASP A 167 20.79 -5.21 12.80
N ASN A 168 19.71 -4.56 12.33
CA ASN A 168 19.50 -3.12 12.48
C ASN A 168 19.31 -2.72 13.94
N GLU A 169 18.78 -3.61 14.79
CA GLU A 169 18.70 -3.38 16.24
C GLU A 169 20.10 -3.10 16.83
N ARG A 170 21.11 -3.88 16.44
CA ARG A 170 22.49 -3.68 16.90
C ARG A 170 23.17 -2.52 16.19
N HIS A 171 23.05 -2.45 14.86
CA HIS A 171 23.85 -1.53 14.04
C HIS A 171 23.27 -0.13 13.91
N GLN A 172 21.96 0.03 14.18
CA GLN A 172 21.24 1.30 14.18
C GLN A 172 21.50 2.09 12.89
N TYR A 173 21.30 1.44 11.74
CA TYR A 173 21.44 2.07 10.43
C TYR A 173 20.35 3.11 10.20
N PHE A 174 19.12 2.75 10.56
CA PHE A 174 17.94 3.59 10.51
C PHE A 174 16.97 3.21 11.62
N ARG A 175 15.90 4.00 11.78
CA ARG A 175 14.81 3.76 12.72
C ARG A 175 13.48 3.83 12.01
N VAL A 176 12.55 2.97 12.40
CA VAL A 176 11.14 3.05 11.99
C VAL A 176 10.33 3.62 13.15
N VAL A 177 9.60 4.71 12.92
CA VAL A 177 8.73 5.37 13.92
C VAL A 177 7.38 5.66 13.30
N ASN A 178 6.33 5.04 13.83
CA ASN A 178 4.96 5.11 13.28
C ASN A 178 4.92 4.80 11.78
N GLY A 179 5.72 3.82 11.34
CA GLY A 179 5.84 3.39 9.95
C GLY A 179 6.69 4.29 9.03
N TYR A 180 7.32 5.34 9.56
CA TYR A 180 8.26 6.22 8.84
C TYR A 180 9.71 5.87 9.15
N THR A 181 10.59 5.95 8.16
CA THR A 181 12.03 5.73 8.31
C THR A 181 12.80 7.04 8.54
N ASP A 182 13.69 7.06 9.53
CA ASP A 182 14.63 8.15 9.76
C ASP A 182 16.05 7.63 10.03
N ALA A 183 17.05 8.42 9.65
CA ALA A 183 18.47 8.08 9.73
C ALA A 183 19.33 9.35 9.66
N THR A 184 20.65 9.18 9.79
CA THR A 184 21.65 10.22 9.51
C THR A 184 22.50 9.80 8.32
N ASN A 185 23.13 10.74 7.62
CA ASN A 185 24.07 10.39 6.54
C ASN A 185 25.17 9.44 7.02
N ALA A 186 25.67 9.60 8.25
CA ALA A 186 26.71 8.73 8.81
C ALA A 186 26.22 7.30 9.07
N SER A 187 24.96 7.10 9.48
CA SER A 187 24.40 5.77 9.65
C SER A 187 24.07 5.11 8.32
N LEU A 188 23.59 5.88 7.34
CA LEU A 188 23.35 5.37 5.99
C LEU A 188 24.63 5.06 5.22
N GLN A 189 25.74 5.77 5.46
CA GLN A 189 27.02 5.38 4.86
C GLN A 189 27.39 3.94 5.25
N ARG A 190 27.27 3.61 6.55
CA ARG A 190 27.54 2.24 7.01
C ARG A 190 26.58 1.22 6.41
N LEU A 191 25.30 1.59 6.23
CA LEU A 191 24.33 0.72 5.57
C LEU A 191 24.73 0.49 4.11
N ASN A 192 25.12 1.56 3.41
CA ASN A 192 25.51 1.48 2.00
C ASN A 192 26.76 0.60 1.83
N ASP A 193 27.74 0.68 2.74
CA ASP A 193 28.91 -0.22 2.72
C ASP A 193 28.51 -1.70 2.83
N VAL A 194 27.45 -2.01 3.61
CA VAL A 194 26.90 -3.38 3.70
C VAL A 194 26.16 -3.75 2.41
N LEU A 195 25.28 -2.86 1.92
CA LEU A 195 24.48 -3.10 0.72
C LEU A 195 25.32 -3.28 -0.56
N GLU A 196 26.53 -2.70 -0.62
CA GLU A 196 27.46 -2.90 -1.73
C GLU A 196 27.94 -4.35 -1.88
N THR A 197 27.92 -5.13 -0.79
CA THR A 197 28.41 -6.52 -0.78
C THR A 197 27.31 -7.54 -0.48
N ALA A 198 26.13 -7.09 -0.05
CA ALA A 198 25.00 -7.94 0.27
C ALA A 198 24.32 -8.50 -0.98
N ASN A 199 23.69 -9.66 -0.84
CA ASN A 199 22.71 -10.13 -1.82
C ASN A 199 21.41 -9.33 -1.66
N THR A 200 21.23 -8.29 -2.47
CA THR A 200 20.05 -7.43 -2.38
C THR A 200 18.75 -8.15 -2.70
N ASP A 201 18.79 -9.25 -3.46
CA ASP A 201 17.60 -10.04 -3.78
C ASP A 201 17.00 -10.68 -2.52
N ASP A 202 17.83 -11.14 -1.57
CA ASP A 202 17.33 -11.73 -0.32
C ASP A 202 16.64 -10.68 0.55
N LEU A 203 17.20 -9.46 0.61
CA LEU A 203 16.58 -8.33 1.31
C LEU A 203 15.27 -7.88 0.63
N GLU A 204 15.21 -7.87 -0.70
CA GLU A 204 13.98 -7.57 -1.43
C GLU A 204 12.91 -8.63 -1.17
N ASN A 205 13.29 -9.90 -1.19
CA ASN A 205 12.43 -11.05 -0.95
C ASN A 205 11.78 -11.02 0.44
N ALA A 206 12.50 -10.49 1.44
CA ALA A 206 12.03 -10.34 2.81
C ALA A 206 11.08 -9.16 3.03
N LEU A 207 11.08 -8.14 2.15
CA LEU A 207 10.20 -6.99 2.30
C LEU A 207 8.72 -7.42 2.25
N LYS A 208 7.93 -6.96 3.23
CA LYS A 208 6.48 -7.22 3.27
C LYS A 208 5.67 -6.05 2.71
N VAL A 209 4.45 -6.36 2.28
CA VAL A 209 3.40 -5.38 1.97
C VAL A 209 2.10 -5.82 2.63
N GLY A 210 1.26 -4.87 3.02
CA GLY A 210 -0.08 -5.18 3.51
C GLY A 210 -1.02 -5.43 2.35
N VAL A 211 -1.60 -6.62 2.22
CA VAL A 211 -2.60 -6.92 1.19
C VAL A 211 -3.96 -7.08 1.84
N HIS A 212 -4.91 -6.25 1.40
CA HIS A 212 -6.31 -6.30 1.83
C HIS A 212 -7.15 -6.81 0.66
N TRP A 213 -7.48 -8.09 0.69
CA TRP A 213 -8.19 -8.80 -0.38
C TRP A 213 -9.68 -8.54 -0.30
N ASN A 214 -10.32 -8.27 -1.44
CA ASN A 214 -11.79 -8.19 -1.57
C ASN A 214 -12.48 -7.23 -0.57
N VAL A 215 -11.86 -6.09 -0.29
CA VAL A 215 -12.40 -5.08 0.62
C VAL A 215 -13.51 -4.27 -0.07
N GLU A 216 -14.61 -4.03 0.65
CA GLU A 216 -15.74 -3.24 0.16
C GLU A 216 -15.38 -1.75 0.05
N VAL A 217 -15.78 -1.16 -1.07
CA VAL A 217 -15.81 0.28 -1.32
C VAL A 217 -17.26 0.74 -1.14
N PRO A 218 -17.65 1.22 0.06
CA PRO A 218 -19.05 1.52 0.38
C PRO A 218 -19.54 2.85 -0.19
N PHE A 219 -18.87 3.39 -1.20
CA PHE A 219 -19.12 4.72 -1.75
C PHE A 219 -19.35 4.66 -3.27
N GLN A 220 -20.31 5.46 -3.75
CA GLN A 220 -20.54 5.67 -5.19
C GLN A 220 -19.93 6.99 -5.69
N ALA A 221 -19.60 7.89 -4.77
CA ALA A 221 -18.85 9.12 -4.99
C ALA A 221 -18.20 9.54 -3.67
N ARG A 222 -17.31 10.53 -3.70
CA ARG A 222 -16.58 10.96 -2.49
C ARG A 222 -17.53 11.28 -1.33
N TYR A 223 -17.43 10.46 -0.29
CA TYR A 223 -18.24 10.51 0.94
C TYR A 223 -19.75 10.36 0.75
N ARG A 224 -20.19 9.83 -0.41
CA ARG A 224 -21.58 9.48 -0.68
C ARG A 224 -21.72 7.96 -0.70
N PRO A 225 -22.35 7.35 0.31
CA PRO A 225 -22.49 5.90 0.37
C PRO A 225 -23.26 5.34 -0.82
N SER A 226 -22.91 4.12 -1.20
CA SER A 226 -23.66 3.32 -2.17
C SER A 226 -25.03 2.91 -1.60
N SER A 227 -25.99 2.64 -2.49
CA SER A 227 -27.28 2.10 -2.08
C SER A 227 -27.10 0.67 -1.54
N PRO A 228 -27.82 0.27 -0.46
CA PRO A 228 -27.82 -1.13 0.00
C PRO A 228 -28.30 -2.14 -1.04
N SER A 229 -29.04 -1.68 -2.07
CA SER A 229 -29.56 -2.51 -3.16
C SER A 229 -28.61 -2.66 -4.35
N SER A 230 -27.48 -1.95 -4.35
CA SER A 230 -26.50 -2.02 -5.43
C SER A 230 -25.59 -3.23 -5.24
N ASP A 231 -25.06 -3.78 -6.35
CA ASP A 231 -23.99 -4.77 -6.27
C ASP A 231 -22.80 -4.22 -5.50
N LYS A 232 -22.19 -5.07 -4.66
CA LYS A 232 -21.03 -4.67 -3.87
C LYS A 232 -19.84 -4.40 -4.78
N GLN A 233 -19.25 -3.22 -4.59
CA GLN A 233 -17.96 -2.87 -5.15
C GLN A 233 -16.88 -3.41 -4.22
N LEU A 234 -16.15 -4.43 -4.67
CA LEU A 234 -15.05 -5.04 -3.95
C LEU A 234 -13.76 -4.79 -4.73
N VAL A 235 -12.66 -4.51 -4.05
CA VAL A 235 -11.34 -4.31 -4.65
C VAL A 235 -10.27 -5.00 -3.82
N THR A 236 -9.07 -5.15 -4.35
CA THR A 236 -7.90 -5.54 -3.57
C THR A 236 -6.99 -4.33 -3.41
N GLN A 237 -6.54 -4.02 -2.20
CA GLN A 237 -5.61 -2.93 -1.94
C GLN A 237 -4.26 -3.49 -1.46
N VAL A 238 -3.18 -3.03 -2.08
CA VAL A 238 -1.81 -3.38 -1.70
C VAL A 238 -1.17 -2.13 -1.09
N TYR A 239 -1.00 -2.14 0.23
CA TYR A 239 -0.40 -1.09 1.03
C TYR A 239 1.11 -1.24 1.02
N CYS A 240 1.75 -0.44 0.16
CA CYS A 240 3.20 -0.43 0.00
C CYS A 240 3.77 0.83 0.65
N SER A 241 4.91 0.66 1.33
CA SER A 241 5.71 1.77 1.82
C SER A 241 6.87 2.07 0.86
N ALA A 242 7.32 3.31 0.90
CA ALA A 242 8.62 3.71 0.39
C ALA A 242 9.41 4.38 1.52
N ILE A 243 10.74 4.46 1.37
CA ILE A 243 11.57 5.17 2.34
C ILE A 243 11.14 6.64 2.40
N SER A 244 10.86 7.14 3.60
CA SER A 244 10.39 8.50 3.84
C SER A 244 11.54 9.52 3.85
N CYS A 245 12.27 9.63 2.74
CA CYS A 245 13.44 10.52 2.59
C CYS A 245 13.13 11.96 3.01
N GLY A 246 11.94 12.47 2.65
CA GLY A 246 11.49 13.84 2.96
C GLY A 246 11.20 14.11 4.45
N TYR A 247 11.13 13.07 5.27
CA TYR A 247 10.91 13.15 6.72
C TYR A 247 12.17 12.83 7.52
N SER A 248 13.31 12.63 6.86
CA SER A 248 14.56 12.20 7.48
C SER A 248 15.60 13.33 7.58
N TYR A 249 16.50 13.23 8.56
CA TYR A 249 17.69 14.10 8.64
C TYR A 249 18.76 13.76 7.59
N ALA A 250 18.72 12.56 7.02
CA ALA A 250 19.65 12.16 5.97
C ALA A 250 19.24 12.70 4.59
N SER A 251 20.22 12.89 3.73
CA SER A 251 19.99 13.31 2.34
C SER A 251 19.35 12.18 1.54
N ALA A 252 18.50 12.53 0.56
CA ALA A 252 17.94 11.56 -0.37
C ALA A 252 19.04 10.74 -1.07
N THR A 253 20.18 11.34 -1.41
CA THR A 253 21.30 10.62 -2.03
C THR A 253 21.86 9.52 -1.14
N ALA A 254 21.97 9.76 0.18
CA ALA A 254 22.44 8.73 1.12
C ALA A 254 21.44 7.56 1.24
N TRP A 255 20.14 7.83 1.07
CA TRP A 255 19.09 6.81 1.05
C TRP A 255 19.01 6.01 -0.26
N ALA A 256 19.64 6.49 -1.35
CA ALA A 256 19.36 5.99 -2.69
C ALA A 256 19.46 4.47 -2.85
N PRO A 257 20.48 3.76 -2.32
CA PRO A 257 20.56 2.31 -2.46
C PRO A 257 19.39 1.59 -1.80
N PHE A 258 19.11 1.90 -0.53
CA PHE A 258 18.03 1.27 0.23
C PHE A 258 16.63 1.67 -0.25
N ALA A 259 16.45 2.94 -0.64
CA ALA A 259 15.20 3.42 -1.22
C ALA A 259 14.86 2.73 -2.53
N SER A 260 15.86 2.51 -3.40
CA SER A 260 15.66 1.78 -4.66
C SER A 260 15.32 0.31 -4.44
N LEU A 261 15.93 -0.32 -3.42
CA LEU A 261 15.61 -1.68 -2.99
C LEU A 261 14.14 -1.81 -2.58
N VAL A 262 13.71 -0.96 -1.64
CA VAL A 262 12.32 -0.97 -1.14
C VAL A 262 11.32 -0.68 -2.26
N LEU A 263 11.61 0.27 -3.17
CA LEU A 263 10.74 0.55 -4.31
C LEU A 263 10.60 -0.66 -5.24
N ARG A 264 11.71 -1.31 -5.62
CA ARG A 264 11.69 -2.51 -6.49
C ARG A 264 10.83 -3.61 -5.89
N ALA A 265 11.06 -3.94 -4.63
CA ALA A 265 10.28 -4.96 -3.94
C ALA A 265 8.79 -4.59 -3.80
N SER A 266 8.46 -3.34 -3.46
CA SER A 266 7.07 -2.86 -3.33
C SER A 266 6.29 -2.92 -4.65
N TYR A 267 6.87 -2.49 -5.77
CA TYR A 267 6.19 -2.58 -7.08
C TYR A 267 6.04 -4.02 -7.53
N GLU A 268 7.08 -4.85 -7.34
CA GLU A 268 7.02 -6.25 -7.71
C GLU A 268 5.96 -7.01 -6.88
N ALA A 269 5.93 -6.82 -5.56
CA ALA A 269 4.94 -7.42 -4.67
C ALA A 269 3.51 -7.04 -5.08
N THR A 270 3.30 -5.79 -5.49
CA THR A 270 1.99 -5.33 -5.99
C THR A 270 1.54 -6.11 -7.22
N LEU A 271 2.45 -6.34 -8.19
CA LEU A 271 2.10 -7.06 -9.41
C LEU A 271 1.86 -8.55 -9.15
N TRP A 272 2.63 -9.18 -8.26
CA TRP A 272 2.36 -10.56 -7.83
C TRP A 272 1.01 -10.69 -7.11
N ALA A 273 0.67 -9.74 -6.23
CA ALA A 273 -0.64 -9.70 -5.59
C ALA A 273 -1.77 -9.54 -6.63
N ALA A 274 -1.56 -8.73 -7.68
CA ALA A 274 -2.52 -8.60 -8.77
C ALA A 274 -2.72 -9.89 -9.58
N ILE A 275 -1.66 -10.69 -9.77
CA ILE A 275 -1.73 -11.99 -10.46
C ILE A 275 -2.53 -13.00 -9.63
N ILE A 276 -2.30 -13.06 -8.32
CA ILE A 276 -3.08 -13.88 -7.39
C ILE A 276 -4.55 -13.44 -7.41
N ASN A 277 -4.81 -12.14 -7.31
CA ASN A 277 -6.14 -11.57 -7.39
C ASN A 277 -6.86 -11.96 -8.70
N ALA A 278 -6.14 -11.92 -9.83
CA ALA A 278 -6.68 -12.31 -11.14
C ALA A 278 -7.06 -13.78 -11.20
N SER A 279 -6.30 -14.69 -10.56
CA SER A 279 -6.64 -16.11 -10.52
C SER A 279 -7.92 -16.42 -9.73
N ILE A 280 -8.27 -15.56 -8.76
CA ILE A 280 -9.43 -15.73 -7.88
C ILE A 280 -10.66 -15.05 -8.46
N THR A 281 -10.49 -13.82 -8.97
CA THR A 281 -11.61 -12.94 -9.33
C THR A 281 -11.82 -12.79 -10.84
N GLY A 282 -10.82 -13.19 -11.64
CA GLY A 282 -10.77 -12.95 -13.08
C GLY A 282 -10.35 -11.53 -13.48
N SER A 283 -10.13 -10.61 -12.53
CA SER A 283 -9.71 -9.24 -12.84
C SER A 283 -8.18 -9.12 -12.95
N THR A 284 -7.70 -8.82 -14.16
CA THR A 284 -6.29 -8.60 -14.49
C THR A 284 -5.83 -7.17 -14.22
N GLN A 285 -6.73 -6.27 -13.83
CA GLN A 285 -6.47 -4.84 -13.76
C GLN A 285 -5.76 -4.45 -12.46
N VAL A 286 -4.64 -3.74 -12.59
CA VAL A 286 -3.88 -3.20 -11.46
C VAL A 286 -3.54 -1.72 -11.68
N PHE A 287 -3.84 -0.90 -10.68
CA PHE A 287 -3.52 0.53 -10.68
C PHE A 287 -2.26 0.78 -9.86
N LEU A 288 -1.21 1.25 -10.53
CA LEU A 288 0.04 1.68 -9.88
C LEU A 288 0.04 3.18 -9.67
N THR A 289 0.45 3.59 -8.50
CA THR A 289 0.67 5.00 -8.17
C THR A 289 2.17 5.31 -8.26
N VAL A 290 2.54 6.59 -8.30
CA VAL A 290 3.96 6.98 -8.23
C VAL A 290 4.40 6.96 -6.76
N LEU A 291 4.52 5.75 -6.21
CA LEU A 291 4.84 5.46 -4.81
C LEU A 291 6.13 6.16 -4.35
N GLY A 292 6.11 6.81 -3.18
CA GLY A 292 7.28 7.46 -2.58
C GLY A 292 7.67 8.81 -3.18
N GLY A 293 7.03 9.24 -4.28
CA GLY A 293 7.19 10.58 -4.84
C GLY A 293 6.58 11.67 -3.95
N GLY A 294 6.76 12.94 -4.32
CA GLY A 294 6.18 14.07 -3.58
C GLY A 294 6.78 14.21 -2.18
N VAL A 295 5.94 14.11 -1.14
CA VAL A 295 6.33 14.36 0.26
C VAL A 295 7.37 13.38 0.81
N PHE A 296 7.39 12.13 0.31
CA PHE A 296 8.41 11.15 0.72
C PHE A 296 9.77 11.40 0.06
N GLY A 297 9.83 12.22 -1.00
CA GLY A 297 11.09 12.72 -1.55
C GLY A 297 11.93 11.70 -2.34
N ASN A 298 11.37 10.54 -2.72
CA ASN A 298 12.07 9.60 -3.59
C ASN A 298 12.19 10.19 -5.00
N LYS A 299 13.35 9.98 -5.65
CA LYS A 299 13.57 10.50 -7.00
C LYS A 299 12.70 9.73 -7.99
N THR A 300 12.05 10.45 -8.90
CA THR A 300 11.23 9.86 -9.97
C THR A 300 11.98 8.78 -10.75
N ALA A 301 13.28 8.95 -11.00
CA ALA A 301 14.08 7.95 -11.71
C ALA A 301 14.09 6.58 -11.00
N TRP A 302 14.20 6.53 -9.66
CA TRP A 302 14.19 5.28 -8.89
C TRP A 302 12.82 4.60 -8.97
N ILE A 303 11.76 5.40 -8.97
CA ILE A 303 10.39 4.92 -9.06
C ILE A 303 10.12 4.29 -10.42
N LEU A 304 10.52 4.97 -11.51
CA LEU A 304 10.31 4.45 -12.87
C LEU A 304 11.15 3.20 -13.15
N ASP A 305 12.39 3.16 -12.66
CA ASP A 305 13.24 1.97 -12.73
C ASP A 305 12.57 0.78 -12.01
N ALA A 306 12.07 0.99 -10.79
CA ALA A 306 11.37 -0.03 -10.04
C ALA A 306 10.10 -0.55 -10.74
N ILE A 307 9.30 0.33 -11.34
CA ILE A 307 8.14 -0.07 -12.15
C ILE A 307 8.58 -0.92 -13.34
N ALA A 308 9.61 -0.48 -14.08
CA ALA A 308 10.08 -1.19 -15.27
C ALA A 308 10.60 -2.59 -14.92
N VAL A 309 11.38 -2.71 -13.85
CA VAL A 309 11.87 -4.00 -13.33
C VAL A 309 10.72 -4.92 -12.94
N ALA A 310 9.74 -4.42 -12.19
CA ALA A 310 8.57 -5.21 -11.78
C ALA A 310 7.75 -5.70 -12.99
N VAL A 311 7.50 -4.82 -13.96
CA VAL A 311 6.79 -5.18 -15.21
C VAL A 311 7.56 -6.24 -16.00
N ALA A 312 8.90 -6.11 -16.10
CA ALA A 312 9.73 -7.11 -16.77
C ALA A 312 9.66 -8.48 -16.09
N LYS A 313 9.65 -8.54 -14.75
CA LYS A 313 9.51 -9.80 -14.00
C LYS A 313 8.15 -10.47 -14.20
N CYS A 314 7.10 -9.69 -14.44
CA CYS A 314 5.74 -10.19 -14.64
C CYS A 314 5.34 -10.36 -16.12
N HIS A 315 6.24 -10.14 -17.08
CA HIS A 315 5.90 -9.99 -18.51
C HIS A 315 5.12 -11.15 -19.12
N ALA A 316 5.28 -12.37 -18.60
CA ALA A 316 4.65 -13.59 -19.10
C ALA A 316 3.24 -13.85 -18.55
N PHE A 317 2.73 -12.99 -17.66
CA PHE A 317 1.41 -13.12 -17.05
C PHE A 317 0.39 -12.15 -17.67
N ASP A 318 -0.89 -12.55 -17.67
CA ASP A 318 -1.98 -11.72 -18.16
C ASP A 318 -2.33 -10.62 -17.14
N LEU A 319 -1.82 -9.42 -17.35
CA LEU A 319 -2.03 -8.26 -16.48
C LEU A 319 -2.30 -6.98 -17.28
N ASP A 320 -3.23 -6.17 -16.78
CA ASP A 320 -3.53 -4.83 -17.25
C ASP A 320 -3.02 -3.80 -16.24
N VAL A 321 -1.79 -3.32 -16.45
CA VAL A 321 -1.14 -2.33 -15.60
C VAL A 321 -1.54 -0.92 -16.03
N VAL A 322 -2.13 -0.16 -15.11
CA VAL A 322 -2.52 1.23 -15.30
C VAL A 322 -1.66 2.12 -14.41
N ILE A 323 -0.76 2.90 -15.01
CA ILE A 323 -0.01 3.93 -14.28
C ILE A 323 -0.92 5.14 -14.06
N VAL A 324 -1.17 5.50 -12.80
CA VAL A 324 -2.06 6.60 -12.42
C VAL A 324 -1.28 7.89 -12.22
N HIS A 325 -1.68 8.93 -12.96
CA HIS A 325 -1.07 10.26 -12.92
C HIS A 325 -1.99 11.25 -12.22
N TYR A 326 -1.41 12.17 -11.46
CA TYR A 326 -2.18 13.20 -10.79
C TYR A 326 -2.65 14.28 -11.80
N MET A 327 -3.97 14.46 -11.90
CA MET A 327 -4.69 15.45 -12.72
C MET A 327 -4.55 15.35 -14.24
N LYS A 328 -3.35 15.05 -14.75
CA LYS A 328 -3.04 14.91 -16.19
C LYS A 328 -1.96 13.86 -16.37
N VAL A 329 -1.96 13.19 -17.53
CA VAL A 329 -0.87 12.29 -17.91
C VAL A 329 0.41 13.12 -18.11
N ASP A 330 1.45 12.81 -17.35
CA ASP A 330 2.77 13.40 -17.48
C ASP A 330 3.52 12.74 -18.65
N LYS A 331 3.62 13.46 -19.77
CA LYS A 331 4.29 12.99 -20.98
C LYS A 331 5.79 12.73 -20.76
N ALA A 332 6.45 13.47 -19.88
CA ALA A 332 7.85 13.26 -19.59
C ALA A 332 8.05 11.95 -18.81
N LEU A 333 7.16 11.68 -17.85
CA LEU A 333 7.14 10.41 -17.13
C LEU A 333 6.87 9.23 -18.07
N VAL A 334 5.85 9.34 -18.94
CA VAL A 334 5.55 8.33 -19.98
C VAL A 334 6.79 8.05 -20.81
N THR A 335 7.39 9.09 -21.39
CA THR A 335 8.57 8.96 -22.25
C THR A 335 9.77 8.34 -21.51
N ALA A 336 9.93 8.65 -20.22
CA ALA A 336 11.00 8.09 -19.42
C ALA A 336 10.76 6.60 -19.08
N LEU A 337 9.52 6.23 -18.74
CA LEU A 337 9.16 4.85 -18.47
C LEU A 337 9.23 3.98 -19.73
N ASP A 338 8.75 4.47 -20.87
CA ASP A 338 8.80 3.76 -22.15
C ASP A 338 10.23 3.39 -22.57
N LYS A 339 11.22 4.20 -22.18
CA LYS A 339 12.64 3.91 -22.44
C LYS A 339 13.23 2.81 -21.56
N LEU A 340 12.64 2.58 -20.39
CA LEU A 340 13.07 1.57 -19.43
C LEU A 340 12.36 0.23 -19.64
N LEU A 341 11.14 0.26 -20.19
CA LEU A 341 10.38 -0.95 -20.47
C LEU A 341 11.10 -1.77 -21.56
N PRO A 342 11.15 -3.11 -21.39
CA PRO A 342 11.73 -3.97 -22.41
C PRO A 342 10.95 -3.83 -23.72
N ILE A 343 11.66 -3.73 -24.84
CA ILE A 343 11.05 -3.63 -26.18
C ILE A 343 10.23 -4.90 -26.41
N PRO A 344 8.94 -4.81 -26.79
CA PRO A 344 8.16 -5.98 -27.16
C PRO A 344 8.81 -6.68 -28.36
N GLY A 345 9.48 -7.82 -28.15
CA GLY A 345 10.08 -8.63 -29.21
C GLY A 345 11.55 -9.04 -29.02
N GLY A 346 12.22 -8.68 -27.93
CA GLY A 346 13.60 -9.10 -27.65
C GLY A 346 13.69 -10.34 -26.76
N ILE A 347 13.28 -11.51 -27.26
CA ILE A 347 13.73 -12.79 -26.67
C ILE A 347 15.07 -13.10 -27.33
N SER A 348 16.15 -13.13 -26.54
CA SER A 348 17.40 -13.80 -26.92
C SER A 348 17.51 -15.11 -26.15
#